data_AF-A0A846TVK5-F1
#
_entry.id   AF-A0A846TVK5-F1
#
_cell.length_a   1.000
_cell.length_b   1.000
_cell.length_c   1.000
_cell.angle_alpha   90.00
_cell.angle_beta   90.00
_cell.angle_gamma   90.00
#
_symmetry.space_group_name_H-M   'P 1'
#
loop_
_entity.id
_entity.type
_entity.pdbx_description
1 polymer ?
#
loop_
_entity_poly.entity_id
_entity_poly.type
_entity_poly.pdbx_seq_one_letter_code
_entity_poly.pdbx_strand_id
1 'polypeptide(L)'
;ISTLSTMVIIAAMIAFNAFMADRATEHDLATSGPLAAEAVEQADAAMGDKTTVTGREVQPVEAEDLVRDEEVDAALIHDGDSWSLVADTEIDSDLETAIEQAVSQVTVADNAEDHGTTVEQLNKGSALETTFLSVGEDRGLATYLLRFAFAFLFYMAALIFGMAIANSVLEEKQNRVVEILATAIPLRELLYGKVLGNCLGAF
;
A
#
# COMPACT_ATOMS: atom_id res chain seq x y z
N ILE A 1 -11.40 30.40 0.58
CA ILE A 1 -11.06 29.73 -0.71
C ILE A 1 -12.38 29.25 -1.29
N SER A 2 -12.80 29.77 -2.44
CA SER A 2 -14.14 29.55 -3.03
C SER A 2 -14.27 28.13 -3.61
N THR A 3 -15.47 27.54 -3.54
CA THR A 3 -15.81 26.19 -4.03
C THR A 3 -15.39 25.93 -5.49
N LEU A 4 -15.36 26.98 -6.31
CA LEU A 4 -14.89 26.93 -7.69
C LEU A 4 -13.37 26.65 -7.76
N SER A 5 -12.60 27.26 -6.86
CA SER A 5 -11.16 27.04 -6.75
C SER A 5 -10.83 25.62 -6.28
N THR A 6 -11.63 25.07 -5.36
CA THR A 6 -11.45 23.68 -4.92
C THR A 6 -11.81 22.68 -6.02
N MET A 7 -12.85 22.94 -6.83
CA MET A 7 -13.18 22.10 -7.99
C MET A 7 -12.05 22.08 -9.03
N VAL A 8 -11.45 23.23 -9.33
CA VAL A 8 -10.34 23.32 -10.29
C VAL A 8 -9.12 22.55 -9.78
N ILE A 9 -8.80 22.67 -8.49
CA ILE A 9 -7.68 21.93 -7.88
C ILE A 9 -7.94 20.43 -7.91
N ILE A 10 -9.15 19.98 -7.57
CA ILE A 10 -9.50 18.55 -7.61
C ILE A 10 -9.44 18.02 -9.05
N ALA A 11 -9.98 18.75 -10.03
CA ALA A 11 -9.91 18.35 -11.43
C ALA A 11 -8.46 18.28 -11.94
N ALA A 12 -7.62 19.26 -11.58
CA ALA A 12 -6.20 19.26 -11.91
C ALA A 12 -5.46 18.09 -11.22
N MET A 13 -5.81 17.78 -9.97
CA MET A 13 -5.21 16.68 -9.22
C MET A 13 -5.61 15.32 -9.80
N ILE A 14 -6.88 15.14 -10.20
CA ILE A 14 -7.35 13.91 -10.87
C ILE A 14 -6.65 13.76 -12.23
N ALA A 15 -6.58 14.83 -13.03
CA ALA A 15 -5.89 14.79 -14.31
C ALA A 15 -4.39 14.49 -14.16
N PHE A 16 -3.74 15.09 -13.15
CA PHE A 16 -2.34 14.82 -12.82
C PHE A 16 -2.13 13.38 -12.34
N ASN A 17 -3.02 12.86 -11.49
CA ASN A 17 -2.93 11.48 -11.02
C ASN A 17 -3.17 10.48 -12.15
N ALA A 18 -4.14 10.74 -13.02
CA ALA A 18 -4.40 9.93 -14.22
C ALA A 18 -3.22 9.95 -15.19
N PHE A 19 -2.60 11.11 -15.38
CA PHE A 19 -1.39 11.25 -16.19
C PHE A 19 -0.20 10.50 -15.61
N MET A 20 0.04 10.59 -14.30
CA MET A 20 1.11 9.85 -13.65
C MET A 20 0.85 8.34 -13.57
N ALA A 21 -0.42 7.93 -13.46
CA ALA A 21 -0.78 6.52 -13.41
C ALA A 21 -0.51 5.77 -14.72
N ASP A 22 -0.32 6.47 -15.84
CA ASP A 22 -0.05 5.89 -17.16
C ASP A 22 1.45 5.85 -17.51
N ARG A 23 2.31 6.39 -16.63
CA ARG A 23 3.76 6.40 -16.86
C ARG A 23 4.35 5.04 -16.51
N ALA A 24 5.04 4.43 -17.46
CA ALA A 24 5.85 3.26 -17.20
C ALA A 24 7.12 3.65 -16.43
N THR A 25 7.49 2.85 -15.44
CA THR A 25 8.79 2.92 -14.77
C THR A 25 9.74 1.99 -15.51
N GLU A 26 10.91 2.48 -15.87
CA GLU A 26 11.94 1.67 -16.53
C GLU A 26 13.09 1.48 -15.54
N HIS A 27 13.58 0.25 -15.45
CA HIS A 27 14.74 -0.14 -14.66
C HIS A 27 15.77 -0.82 -15.55
N ASP A 28 17.00 -0.33 -15.54
CA ASP A 28 18.09 -0.90 -16.32
C ASP A 28 19.06 -1.62 -15.38
N LEU A 29 19.30 -2.90 -15.64
CA LEU A 29 20.23 -3.72 -14.86
C LEU A 29 21.36 -4.24 -15.72
N ALA A 30 22.59 -4.12 -15.22
CA ALA A 30 23.70 -4.89 -15.77
C ALA A 30 23.61 -6.34 -15.29
N THR A 31 23.77 -7.31 -16.19
CA THR A 31 23.76 -8.73 -15.84
C THR A 31 25.10 -9.37 -16.18
N SER A 32 25.60 -10.22 -15.29
CA SER A 32 26.80 -11.02 -15.55
C SER A 32 26.48 -12.50 -15.41
N GLY A 33 26.48 -13.19 -16.55
CA GLY A 33 26.21 -14.63 -16.65
C GLY A 33 24.80 -14.95 -17.14
N PRO A 34 24.59 -16.14 -17.75
CA PRO A 34 23.32 -16.50 -18.38
C PRO A 34 22.15 -16.59 -17.38
N LEU A 35 22.40 -17.10 -16.18
CA LEU A 35 21.38 -17.19 -15.13
C LEU A 35 20.95 -15.81 -14.62
N ALA A 36 21.86 -14.83 -14.59
CA ALA A 36 21.53 -13.46 -14.19
C ALA A 36 20.62 -12.77 -15.23
N ALA A 37 20.87 -13.00 -16.52
CA ALA A 37 19.99 -12.50 -17.58
C ALA A 37 18.57 -13.11 -17.48
N GLU A 38 18.48 -14.42 -17.23
CA GLU A 38 17.18 -15.10 -17.04
C GLU A 38 16.44 -14.59 -15.79
N ALA A 39 17.16 -14.36 -14.68
CA ALA A 39 16.56 -13.82 -13.47
C ALA A 39 15.98 -12.41 -13.70
N VAL A 40 16.64 -11.56 -14.49
CA VAL A 40 16.08 -10.24 -14.84
C VAL A 40 14.83 -10.35 -15.71
N GLU A 41 14.80 -11.27 -16.67
CA GLU A 41 13.59 -11.52 -17.48
C GLU A 41 12.41 -12.02 -16.63
N GLN A 42 12.67 -12.91 -15.68
CA GLN A 42 11.63 -13.37 -14.74
C GLN A 42 11.15 -12.26 -13.80
N ALA A 43 12.06 -11.38 -13.35
CA ALA A 43 11.71 -10.24 -12.53
C ALA A 43 10.85 -9.22 -13.29
N ASP A 44 11.19 -8.92 -14.56
CA ASP A 44 10.37 -8.09 -15.45
C ASP A 44 8.94 -8.63 -15.57
N ALA A 45 8.81 -9.92 -15.88
CA ALA A 45 7.52 -10.58 -16.00
C ALA A 45 6.68 -10.53 -14.70
N ALA A 46 7.32 -10.47 -13.53
CA ALA A 46 6.66 -10.39 -12.23
C ALA A 46 6.19 -8.97 -11.86
N MET A 47 6.89 -7.94 -12.34
CA MET A 47 6.60 -6.52 -12.03
C MET A 47 5.37 -5.98 -12.78
N GLY A 48 4.98 -6.64 -13.88
CA GLY A 48 3.75 -6.37 -14.62
C GLY A 48 3.82 -5.15 -15.56
N ASP A 49 2.72 -4.86 -16.26
CA ASP A 49 2.68 -4.00 -17.46
C ASP A 49 3.15 -2.53 -17.30
N LYS A 50 3.36 -2.05 -16.07
CA LYS A 50 3.74 -0.64 -15.79
C LYS A 50 5.19 -0.47 -15.41
N THR A 51 5.92 -1.55 -15.20
CA THR A 51 7.34 -1.48 -14.89
C THR A 51 8.07 -2.42 -15.82
N THR A 52 9.07 -1.90 -16.50
CA THR A 52 9.93 -2.67 -17.40
C THR A 52 11.32 -2.77 -16.79
N VAL A 53 11.84 -3.98 -16.69
CA VAL A 53 13.18 -4.28 -16.21
C VAL A 53 13.99 -4.82 -17.38
N THR A 54 15.06 -4.14 -17.78
CA THR A 54 15.92 -4.58 -18.89
C THR A 54 17.27 -5.06 -18.39
N GLY A 55 17.73 -6.19 -18.93
CA GLY A 55 19.04 -6.77 -18.64
C GLY A 55 20.04 -6.45 -19.75
N ARG A 56 21.15 -5.79 -19.40
CA ARG A 56 22.31 -5.59 -20.28
C ARG A 56 23.43 -6.54 -19.85
N GLU A 57 23.70 -7.56 -20.66
CA GLU A 57 24.78 -8.51 -20.40
C GLU A 57 26.15 -7.85 -20.56
N VAL A 58 26.98 -7.94 -19.52
CA VAL A 58 28.33 -7.38 -19.43
C VAL A 58 29.24 -8.26 -18.58
N GLN A 59 30.54 -7.98 -18.57
CA GLN A 59 31.46 -8.63 -17.62
C GLN A 59 31.29 -8.10 -16.20
N PRO A 60 31.61 -8.88 -15.14
CA PRO A 60 31.40 -8.46 -13.75
C PRO A 60 32.04 -7.10 -13.39
N VAL A 61 33.26 -6.87 -13.86
CA VAL A 61 34.00 -5.63 -13.59
C VAL A 61 33.35 -4.43 -14.30
N GLU A 62 32.85 -4.65 -15.52
CA GLU A 62 32.14 -3.64 -16.30
C GLU A 62 30.75 -3.33 -15.69
N ALA A 63 30.09 -4.34 -15.09
CA ALA A 63 28.80 -4.18 -14.42
C ALA A 63 28.88 -3.22 -13.23
N GLU A 64 29.91 -3.34 -12.39
CA GLU A 64 30.12 -2.42 -11.27
C GLU A 64 30.40 -1.00 -11.74
N ASP A 65 31.21 -0.84 -12.80
CA ASP A 65 31.55 0.47 -13.33
C ASP A 65 30.30 1.16 -13.93
N LEU A 66 29.40 0.42 -14.59
CA LEU A 66 28.13 0.95 -15.08
C LEU A 66 27.20 1.45 -13.96
N VAL A 67 27.16 0.76 -12.82
CA VAL A 67 26.39 1.21 -11.64
C VAL A 67 27.02 2.48 -11.05
N ARG A 68 28.35 2.53 -10.94
CA ARG A 68 29.08 3.71 -10.43
C ARG A 68 28.93 4.93 -11.32
N ASP A 69 28.87 4.73 -12.63
CA ASP A 69 28.69 5.78 -13.63
C ASP A 69 27.20 6.18 -13.80
N GLU A 70 26.29 5.62 -12.99
CA GLU A 70 24.85 5.84 -13.04
C GLU A 70 24.22 5.52 -14.42
N GLU A 71 24.85 4.62 -15.19
CA GLU A 71 24.32 4.17 -16.49
C GLU A 71 23.25 3.08 -16.36
N VAL A 72 23.25 2.35 -15.25
CA VAL A 72 22.26 1.33 -14.88
C VAL A 72 21.91 1.50 -13.40
N ASP A 73 20.70 1.09 -13.01
CA ASP A 73 20.21 1.23 -11.63
C ASP A 73 20.88 0.23 -10.68
N ALA A 74 21.16 -0.98 -11.18
CA ALA A 74 21.82 -2.04 -10.41
C ALA A 74 22.56 -3.03 -11.32
N ALA A 75 23.43 -3.84 -10.73
CA ALA A 75 24.09 -4.96 -11.39
C ALA A 75 23.76 -6.27 -10.66
N LEU A 76 23.27 -7.26 -11.40
CA LEU A 76 23.07 -8.63 -10.92
C LEU A 76 24.20 -9.51 -11.44
N ILE A 77 25.04 -9.98 -10.53
CA ILE A 77 26.24 -10.76 -10.84
C ILE A 77 26.04 -12.17 -10.30
N HIS A 78 26.20 -13.16 -11.19
CA HIS A 78 26.28 -14.57 -10.83
C HIS A 78 27.71 -15.08 -11.06
N ASP A 79 28.40 -15.46 -9.99
CA ASP A 79 29.74 -16.06 -10.03
C ASP A 79 29.75 -17.41 -9.31
N GLY A 80 29.76 -18.49 -10.09
CA GLY A 80 29.71 -19.86 -9.58
C GLY A 80 28.43 -20.14 -8.80
N ASP A 81 28.55 -20.28 -7.48
CA ASP A 81 27.43 -20.53 -6.55
C ASP A 81 26.95 -19.26 -5.83
N SER A 82 27.49 -18.09 -6.19
CA SER A 82 27.24 -16.84 -5.48
C SER A 82 26.51 -15.81 -6.34
N TRP A 83 25.50 -15.19 -5.72
CA TRP A 83 24.75 -14.07 -6.28
C TRP A 83 25.13 -12.79 -5.57
N SER A 84 25.32 -11.72 -6.34
CA SER A 84 25.54 -10.37 -5.82
C SER A 84 24.68 -9.37 -6.58
N LEU A 85 23.86 -8.63 -5.84
CA LEU A 85 23.16 -7.47 -6.35
C LEU A 85 23.92 -6.22 -5.88
N VAL A 86 24.44 -5.45 -6.83
CA VAL A 86 25.22 -4.24 -6.59
C VAL A 86 24.39 -3.04 -7.03
N ALA A 87 24.10 -2.14 -6.11
CA ALA A 87 23.48 -0.85 -6.38
C ALA A 87 24.38 0.26 -5.82
N ASP A 88 24.23 1.50 -6.29
CA ASP A 88 25.05 2.62 -5.80
C ASP A 88 24.70 2.99 -4.34
N THR A 89 23.51 3.54 -4.14
CA THR A 89 23.07 4.04 -2.83
C THR A 89 21.82 3.32 -2.33
N GLU A 90 20.82 3.16 -3.19
CA GLU A 90 19.54 2.52 -2.89
C GLU A 90 19.01 1.83 -4.15
N ILE A 91 18.13 0.86 -3.94
CA ILE A 91 17.36 0.21 -5.00
C ILE A 91 15.89 0.26 -4.61
N ASP A 92 15.01 0.32 -5.61
CA ASP A 92 13.57 0.21 -5.38
C ASP A 92 13.22 -1.12 -4.70
N SER A 93 12.41 -1.08 -3.64
CA SER A 93 12.11 -2.25 -2.82
C SER A 93 11.29 -3.31 -3.55
N ASP A 94 10.45 -2.88 -4.51
CA ASP A 94 9.64 -3.80 -5.30
C ASP A 94 10.54 -4.50 -6.33
N LEU A 95 11.47 -3.76 -6.95
CA LEU A 95 12.50 -4.34 -7.82
C LEU A 95 13.41 -5.32 -7.07
N GLU A 96 13.91 -4.97 -5.90
CA GLU A 96 14.74 -5.86 -5.07
C GLU A 96 13.99 -7.16 -4.75
N THR A 97 12.74 -7.05 -4.28
CA THR A 97 11.89 -8.22 -3.98
C THR A 97 11.65 -9.09 -5.22
N ALA A 98 11.40 -8.47 -6.38
CA ALA A 98 11.19 -9.20 -7.64
C ALA A 98 12.45 -9.94 -8.08
N ILE A 99 13.62 -9.30 -8.00
CA ILE A 99 14.92 -9.91 -8.33
C ILE A 99 15.24 -11.05 -7.36
N GLU A 100 15.04 -10.87 -6.05
CA GLU A 100 15.24 -11.95 -5.06
C GLU A 100 14.39 -13.19 -5.37
N GLN A 101 13.11 -12.98 -5.70
CA GLN A 101 12.21 -14.07 -6.08
C GLN A 101 12.63 -14.74 -7.38
N ALA A 102 13.03 -13.96 -8.40
CA ALA A 102 13.49 -14.48 -9.67
C ALA A 102 14.80 -15.29 -9.53
N VAL A 103 15.78 -14.76 -8.81
CA VAL A 103 17.03 -15.46 -8.49
C VAL A 103 16.75 -16.77 -7.77
N SER A 104 15.84 -16.78 -6.79
CA SER A 104 15.46 -18.02 -6.11
C SER A 104 14.83 -19.04 -7.06
N GLN A 105 13.98 -18.62 -7.99
CA GLN A 105 13.31 -19.52 -8.93
C GLN A 105 14.28 -20.10 -9.96
N VAL A 106 15.11 -19.25 -10.58
CA VAL A 106 16.13 -19.65 -11.54
C VAL A 106 17.15 -20.58 -10.88
N THR A 107 17.63 -20.25 -9.68
CA THR A 107 18.59 -21.08 -8.94
C THR A 107 17.98 -22.45 -8.57
N VAL A 108 16.71 -22.52 -8.16
CA VAL A 108 16.06 -23.81 -7.87
C VAL A 108 15.86 -24.64 -9.15
N ALA A 109 15.58 -24.00 -10.28
CA ALA A 109 15.46 -24.67 -11.57
C ALA A 109 16.80 -25.25 -12.04
N ASP A 110 17.86 -24.44 -12.02
CA ASP A 110 19.21 -24.85 -12.40
C ASP A 110 19.73 -26.01 -11.53
N ASN A 111 19.59 -25.89 -10.19
CA ASN A 111 19.93 -26.96 -9.26
C ASN A 111 19.11 -28.25 -9.49
N ALA A 112 17.84 -28.13 -9.91
CA ALA A 112 17.01 -29.27 -10.21
C ALA A 112 17.55 -30.02 -11.44
N GLU A 113 17.92 -29.29 -12.49
CA GLU A 113 18.48 -29.85 -13.71
C GLU A 113 19.84 -30.52 -13.46
N ASP A 114 20.72 -29.89 -12.68
CA ASP A 114 22.02 -30.44 -12.28
C ASP A 114 21.90 -31.78 -11.53
N HIS A 115 20.81 -31.97 -10.80
CA HIS A 115 20.49 -33.21 -10.10
C HIS A 115 19.59 -34.17 -10.90
N GLY A 116 19.33 -33.89 -12.17
CA GLY A 116 18.53 -34.73 -13.05
C GLY A 116 17.06 -34.84 -12.63
N THR A 117 16.55 -33.86 -11.89
CA THR A 117 15.15 -33.70 -11.51
C THR A 117 14.54 -32.48 -12.21
N THR A 118 13.30 -32.13 -11.92
CA THR A 118 12.66 -30.91 -12.41
C THR A 118 11.97 -30.17 -11.28
N VAL A 119 11.76 -28.86 -11.45
CA VAL A 119 10.98 -28.05 -10.48
C VAL A 119 9.60 -28.66 -10.22
N GLU A 120 8.96 -29.19 -11.26
CA GLU A 120 7.67 -29.89 -11.16
C GLU A 120 7.73 -31.11 -10.23
N GLN A 121 8.83 -31.89 -10.30
CA GLN A 121 9.04 -33.03 -9.43
C GLN A 121 9.35 -32.60 -8.00
N LEU A 122 10.11 -31.51 -7.82
CA LEU A 122 10.41 -30.94 -6.50
C LEU A 122 9.15 -30.41 -5.80
N ASN A 123 8.21 -29.83 -6.56
CA ASN A 123 6.95 -29.30 -6.05
C ASN A 123 5.87 -30.38 -5.84
N LYS A 124 6.13 -31.64 -6.19
CA LYS A 124 5.13 -32.70 -6.03
C LYS A 124 4.76 -32.90 -4.55
N GLY A 125 3.51 -32.57 -4.21
CA GLY A 125 2.98 -32.70 -2.85
C GLY A 125 3.16 -31.45 -1.97
N SER A 126 3.64 -30.33 -2.52
CA SER A 126 3.69 -29.04 -1.83
C SER A 126 2.35 -28.27 -1.82
N ALA A 127 1.33 -28.80 -2.51
CA ALA A 127 0.02 -28.17 -2.59
C ALA A 127 -0.64 -28.05 -1.20
N LEU A 128 -0.87 -26.82 -0.77
CA LEU A 128 -1.53 -26.50 0.49
C LEU A 128 -3.04 -26.36 0.28
N GLU A 129 -3.83 -27.24 0.88
CA GLU A 129 -5.27 -27.08 0.95
C GLU A 129 -5.65 -26.28 2.21
N THR A 130 -6.20 -25.08 2.03
CA THR A 130 -6.68 -24.26 3.15
C THR A 130 -8.18 -24.45 3.33
N THR A 131 -8.58 -25.08 4.43
CA THR A 131 -9.98 -25.19 4.85
C THR A 131 -10.31 -24.19 5.94
N PHE A 132 -11.27 -23.31 5.69
CA PHE A 132 -11.77 -22.38 6.71
C PHE A 132 -12.88 -23.03 7.53
N LEU A 133 -12.67 -23.12 8.85
CA LEU A 133 -13.62 -23.75 9.77
C LEU A 133 -14.77 -22.82 10.20
N SER A 134 -14.64 -21.51 9.97
CA SER A 134 -15.68 -20.53 10.29
C SER A 134 -16.46 -20.13 9.04
N VAL A 135 -17.72 -20.56 8.95
CA VAL A 135 -18.69 -20.06 7.96
C VAL A 135 -19.21 -18.71 8.47
N GLY A 136 -18.72 -17.59 7.94
CA GLY A 136 -19.34 -16.28 8.19
C GLY A 136 -18.41 -15.08 8.38
N GLU A 137 -17.10 -15.29 8.56
CA GLU A 137 -16.16 -14.21 8.24
C GLU A 137 -15.93 -14.21 6.73
N ASP A 138 -16.92 -13.70 6.00
CA ASP A 138 -16.68 -13.26 4.64
C ASP A 138 -15.55 -12.21 4.71
N ARG A 139 -14.33 -12.65 4.37
CA ARG A 139 -13.18 -11.78 4.10
C ARG A 139 -13.28 -11.16 2.71
N GLY A 140 -14.45 -11.26 2.08
CA GLY A 140 -14.74 -10.64 0.81
C GLY A 140 -14.79 -9.11 0.94
N LEU A 141 -14.37 -8.45 -0.14
CA LEU A 141 -14.39 -7.00 -0.29
C LEU A 141 -15.76 -6.39 0.06
N ALA A 142 -16.86 -7.06 -0.32
CA ALA A 142 -18.22 -6.60 -0.03
C ALA A 142 -18.53 -6.51 1.48
N THR A 143 -18.13 -7.52 2.26
CA THR A 143 -18.37 -7.53 3.71
C THR A 143 -17.49 -6.53 4.44
N TYR A 144 -16.25 -6.35 3.98
CA TYR A 144 -15.39 -5.26 4.46
C TYR A 144 -16.02 -3.89 4.21
N LEU A 145 -16.47 -3.63 2.97
CA LEU A 145 -17.12 -2.38 2.60
C LEU A 145 -18.41 -2.14 3.39
N LEU A 146 -19.19 -3.19 3.65
CA LEU A 146 -20.40 -3.09 4.46
C LEU A 146 -20.07 -2.71 5.91
N ARG A 147 -19.11 -3.39 6.54
CA ARG A 147 -18.64 -3.08 7.91
C ARG A 147 -18.11 -1.64 7.99
N PHE A 148 -17.31 -1.24 7.01
CA PHE A 148 -16.79 0.12 6.90
C PHE A 148 -17.92 1.14 6.73
N ALA A 149 -18.89 0.89 5.85
CA ALA A 149 -20.02 1.79 5.63
C ALA A 149 -20.86 1.97 6.90
N PHE A 150 -21.13 0.91 7.64
CA PHE A 150 -21.81 1.00 8.93
C PHE A 150 -20.99 1.77 9.97
N ALA A 151 -19.70 1.48 10.12
CA ALA A 151 -18.82 2.21 11.02
C ALA A 151 -18.76 3.71 10.68
N PHE A 152 -18.65 4.03 9.39
CA PHE A 152 -18.66 5.39 8.87
C PHE A 152 -19.99 6.10 9.14
N LEU A 153 -21.13 5.42 8.94
CA LEU A 153 -22.45 5.97 9.23
C LEU A 153 -22.62 6.28 10.71
N PHE A 154 -22.19 5.37 11.59
CA PHE A 154 -22.20 5.62 13.04
C PHE A 154 -21.29 6.79 13.44
N TYR A 155 -20.10 6.88 12.83
CA TYR A 155 -19.20 8.01 13.03
C TYR A 155 -19.83 9.33 12.59
N MET A 156 -20.50 9.36 11.43
CA MET A 156 -21.22 10.55 10.95
C MET A 156 -22.37 10.94 11.86
N ALA A 157 -23.18 9.98 12.31
CA ALA A 157 -24.24 10.23 13.27
C ALA A 157 -23.68 10.84 14.56
N ALA A 158 -22.61 10.24 15.10
CA ALA A 158 -21.95 10.73 16.31
C ALA A 158 -21.42 12.17 16.15
N LEU A 159 -20.82 12.50 14.99
CA LEU A 159 -20.35 13.86 14.71
C LEU A 159 -21.48 14.87 14.60
N ILE A 160 -22.57 14.53 13.91
CA ILE A 160 -23.73 15.43 13.76
C ILE A 160 -24.33 15.74 15.14
N PHE A 161 -24.57 14.72 15.96
CA PHE A 161 -25.12 14.91 17.31
C PHE A 161 -24.13 15.63 18.23
N GLY A 162 -22.84 15.29 18.14
CA GLY A 162 -21.78 15.94 18.92
C GLY A 162 -21.67 17.44 18.60
N MET A 163 -21.75 17.82 17.33
CA MET A 163 -21.74 19.22 16.90
C MET A 163 -22.97 19.98 17.38
N ALA A 164 -24.16 19.38 17.34
CA ALA A 164 -25.38 20.01 17.85
C ALA A 164 -25.27 20.35 19.35
N ILE A 165 -24.73 19.42 20.15
CA ILE A 165 -24.47 19.65 21.58
C ILE A 165 -23.40 20.73 21.77
N ALA A 166 -22.28 20.65 21.03
CA ALA A 166 -21.19 21.61 21.13
C ALA A 166 -21.64 23.05 20.83
N ASN A 167 -22.37 23.25 19.72
CA ASN A 167 -22.91 24.56 19.35
C ASN A 167 -23.87 25.10 20.40
N SER A 168 -24.73 24.23 20.96
CA SER A 168 -25.66 24.64 22.01
C SER A 168 -24.97 25.05 23.31
N VAL A 169 -23.84 24.43 23.67
CA VAL A 169 -23.01 24.86 24.82
C VAL A 169 -22.29 26.19 24.51
N LEU A 170 -21.81 26.37 23.28
CA LEU A 170 -21.18 27.62 22.86
C LEU A 170 -22.16 28.79 22.91
N GLU A 171 -23.39 28.60 22.43
CA GLU A 171 -24.44 29.63 22.46
C GLU A 171 -24.79 30.07 23.89
N GLU A 172 -24.96 29.11 24.81
CA GLU A 172 -25.24 29.43 26.21
C GLU A 172 -24.07 30.14 26.91
N LYS A 173 -22.84 29.80 26.55
CA LYS A 173 -21.65 30.46 27.09
C LYS A 173 -21.50 31.88 26.55
N GLN A 174 -21.77 32.10 25.26
CA GLN A 174 -21.72 33.42 24.63
C GLN A 174 -22.76 34.38 25.23
N ASN A 175 -23.97 33.87 25.48
CA ASN A 175 -25.07 34.66 26.06
C ASN A 175 -25.03 34.78 27.59
N ARG A 176 -23.96 34.26 28.24
CA ARG A 176 -23.82 34.18 29.71
C ARG A 176 -25.00 33.50 30.42
N VAL A 177 -25.78 32.69 29.70
CA VAL A 177 -26.96 32.00 30.23
C VAL A 177 -26.55 30.96 31.27
N VAL A 178 -25.41 30.28 31.05
CA VAL A 178 -24.84 29.32 32.00
C VAL A 178 -24.49 29.98 33.34
N GLU A 179 -23.98 31.22 33.34
CA GLU A 179 -23.58 31.93 34.58
C GLU A 179 -24.81 32.25 35.46
N ILE A 180 -25.92 32.62 34.83
CA ILE A 180 -27.17 32.94 35.53
C ILE A 180 -27.80 31.66 36.08
N LEU A 181 -27.95 30.61 35.25
CA LEU A 181 -28.59 29.35 35.66
C LEU A 181 -27.78 28.57 36.69
N ALA A 182 -26.44 28.67 36.67
CA ALA A 182 -25.55 28.07 37.65
C ALA A 182 -25.79 28.54 39.09
N THR A 183 -26.39 29.73 39.27
CA THR A 183 -26.73 30.25 40.59
C THR A 183 -28.00 29.61 41.17
N ALA A 184 -28.81 28.96 40.32
CA ALA A 184 -30.09 28.37 40.70
C ALA A 184 -30.07 26.83 40.73
N ILE A 185 -29.32 26.17 39.84
CA ILE A 185 -29.29 24.70 39.67
C ILE A 185 -27.84 24.22 39.45
N PRO A 186 -27.44 23.06 39.99
CA PRO A 186 -26.11 22.47 39.75
C PRO A 186 -25.83 22.20 38.26
N LEU A 187 -24.65 22.62 37.76
CA LEU A 187 -24.27 22.50 36.34
C LEU A 187 -24.36 21.08 35.75
N ARG A 188 -24.02 20.07 36.54
CA ARG A 188 -24.06 18.66 36.09
C ARG A 188 -25.47 18.23 35.72
N GLU A 189 -26.48 18.68 36.46
CA GLU A 189 -27.89 18.32 36.24
C GLU A 189 -28.42 19.02 34.98
N LEU A 190 -27.96 20.25 34.73
CA LEU A 190 -28.24 20.98 33.49
C LEU A 190 -27.65 20.27 32.26
N LEU A 191 -26.39 19.83 32.34
CA LEU A 191 -25.72 19.10 31.24
C LEU A 191 -26.40 17.76 30.95
N TYR A 192 -26.76 16.98 31.97
CA TYR A 192 -27.49 15.72 31.76
C TYR A 192 -28.87 15.96 31.14
N GLY A 193 -29.63 16.94 31.64
CA GLY A 193 -30.93 17.29 31.09
C GLY A 193 -30.85 17.74 29.63
N LYS A 194 -29.79 18.48 29.28
CA LYS A 194 -29.55 18.96 27.91
C LYS A 194 -29.17 17.85 26.94
N VAL A 195 -28.30 16.94 27.35
CA VAL A 195 -27.94 15.75 26.55
C VAL A 195 -29.18 14.88 26.35
N LEU A 196 -29.91 14.57 27.41
CA LEU A 196 -31.13 13.76 27.33
C LEU A 196 -32.22 14.41 26.47
N GLY A 197 -32.42 15.73 26.61
CA GLY A 197 -33.39 16.47 25.80
C GLY A 197 -33.04 16.48 24.31
N ASN A 198 -31.75 16.67 23.97
CA ASN A 198 -31.30 16.63 22.58
C ASN A 198 -31.39 15.20 22.00
N CYS A 199 -31.06 14.18 22.80
CA CYS A 199 -31.24 12.78 22.41
C CYS A 199 -32.71 12.40 22.19
N LEU A 200 -33.64 12.90 23.01
CA LEU A 200 -35.07 12.59 22.90
C LEU A 200 -35.79 13.38 21.79
N GLY A 201 -35.33 14.59 21.47
CA GLY A 201 -35.91 15.40 20.39
C GLY A 201 -35.40 15.06 18.99
N ALA A 202 -34.36 14.22 18.89
CA ALA A 202 -33.73 13.82 17.63
C ALA A 202 -34.35 12.57 16.97
N PHE A 203 -35.33 11.92 17.63
CA PHE A 203 -36.06 10.75 17.12
C PHE A 203 -37.56 11.05 16.97
#